data_AF-A0A2W1B279-F1
#
_entry.id   AF-A0A2W1B279-F1
#
_cell.length_a   1.000
_cell.length_b   1.000
_cell.length_c   1.000
_cell.angle_alpha   90.00
_cell.angle_beta   90.00
_cell.angle_gamma   90.00
#
_symmetry.space_group_name_H-M   'P 1'
#
loop_
_entity.id
_entity.type
_entity.pdbx_description
1 polymer ?
#
loop_
_entity_poly.entity_id
_entity_poly.type
_entity_poly.pdbx_seq_one_letter_code
_entity_poly.pdbx_strand_id
1 'polypeptide(L)'
;MANCDTCELPVKHIEKIICSNCDKVYHHLCVNLSASAFKRLSKLKRSAWNCPSCLSKQPSDKSQSDNMVDSSDDEENKMNDIRRIIRDEIRNTMRREVKSMIGELRSEMNDIRKQLDELKQSSSFDISQVNDLKAEFRNVQTENTELRSRNCEMEKTVAQLTARLNSLDQSMRDANLEIHGLPENKNEVLPNVIIKLANVVSYALKDGDIMNRDKL
;
A
#
# COMPACT_ATOMS: atom_id res chain seq x y z
N MET A 1 33.91 46.16 8.78
CA MET A 1 33.39 45.59 7.52
C MET A 1 33.35 46.70 6.49
N ALA A 2 33.84 46.48 5.27
CA ALA A 2 33.78 47.49 4.21
C ALA A 2 32.43 47.39 3.47
N ASN A 3 31.83 48.53 3.14
CA ASN A 3 30.59 48.60 2.37
C ASN A 3 30.90 48.89 0.89
N CYS A 4 29.99 48.48 0.02
CA CYS A 4 30.10 48.70 -1.42
C CYS A 4 29.80 50.16 -1.77
N ASP A 5 30.68 50.82 -2.51
CA ASP A 5 30.50 52.21 -2.96
C ASP A 5 29.36 52.40 -4.00
N THR A 6 28.74 51.33 -4.50
CA THR A 6 27.60 51.40 -5.42
C THR A 6 26.25 51.18 -4.72
N CYS A 7 26.17 50.26 -3.77
CA CYS A 7 24.90 49.86 -3.14
C CYS A 7 24.87 50.05 -1.62
N GLU A 8 25.95 50.55 -1.03
CA GLU A 8 26.12 50.84 0.40
C GLU A 8 25.99 49.64 1.36
N LEU A 9 25.81 48.43 0.81
CA LEU A 9 25.70 47.20 1.59
C LEU A 9 27.07 46.59 1.94
N PRO A 10 27.18 45.80 3.02
CA PRO A 10 28.42 45.13 3.41
C PRO A 10 28.96 44.18 2.33
N VAL A 11 30.26 44.23 2.06
CA VAL A 11 30.94 43.31 1.13
C VAL A 11 31.69 42.23 1.89
N LYS A 12 31.44 40.96 1.55
CA LYS A 12 32.22 39.83 2.09
C LYS A 12 33.67 39.91 1.61
N HIS A 13 34.63 39.65 2.51
CA HIS A 13 36.07 39.79 2.24
C HIS A 13 36.58 39.03 1.00
N ILE A 14 35.91 37.95 0.59
CA ILE A 14 36.32 37.07 -0.51
C ILE A 14 35.75 37.52 -1.87
N GLU A 15 34.70 38.33 -1.87
CA GLU A 15 33.93 38.73 -3.07
C GLU A 15 34.03 40.23 -3.37
N LYS A 16 35.02 40.90 -2.75
CA LYS A 16 35.31 42.31 -2.96
C LYS A 16 36.32 42.55 -4.08
N ILE A 17 36.13 43.63 -4.84
CA ILE A 17 37.13 44.20 -5.75
C ILE A 17 37.40 45.66 -5.35
N ILE A 18 38.65 46.09 -5.46
CA ILE A 18 39.10 47.43 -5.05
C ILE A 18 39.62 48.14 -6.28
N CYS A 19 39.19 49.39 -6.49
CA CYS A 19 39.68 50.21 -7.60
C CYS A 19 41.11 50.69 -7.32
N SER A 20 42.05 50.46 -8.24
CA SER A 20 43.44 50.91 -8.10
C SER A 20 43.64 52.43 -8.12
N ASN A 21 42.64 53.19 -8.55
CA ASN A 21 42.76 54.64 -8.71
C ASN A 21 42.03 55.44 -7.62
N CYS A 22 41.08 54.86 -6.90
CA CYS A 22 40.32 55.56 -5.87
C CYS A 22 40.13 54.76 -4.58
N ASP A 23 40.70 53.57 -4.49
CA ASP A 23 40.68 52.65 -3.33
C ASP A 23 39.29 52.27 -2.80
N LYS A 24 38.25 52.62 -3.55
CA LYS A 24 36.85 52.28 -3.27
C LYS A 24 36.58 50.79 -3.44
N VAL A 25 35.66 50.27 -2.63
CA VAL A 25 35.36 48.83 -2.53
C VAL A 25 34.02 48.54 -3.18
N TYR A 26 33.98 47.49 -3.99
CA TYR A 26 32.77 47.12 -4.74
C TYR A 26 32.49 45.61 -4.66
N HIS A 27 31.21 45.23 -4.73
CA HIS A 27 30.85 43.88 -5.18
C HIS A 27 31.18 43.75 -6.67
N HIS A 28 31.71 42.61 -7.09
CA HIS A 28 32.02 42.39 -8.51
C HIS A 28 30.79 42.56 -9.42
N LEU A 29 29.59 42.16 -8.95
CA LEU A 29 28.34 42.34 -9.70
C LEU A 29 27.93 43.81 -9.83
N CYS A 30 28.16 44.63 -8.80
CA CYS A 30 27.79 46.06 -8.80
C CYS A 30 28.61 46.90 -9.79
N VAL A 31 29.70 46.35 -10.32
CA VAL A 31 30.57 46.98 -11.32
C VAL A 31 30.59 46.19 -12.64
N ASN A 32 29.53 45.40 -12.88
CA ASN A 32 29.28 44.62 -14.09
C ASN A 32 30.36 43.56 -14.41
N LEU A 33 31.03 43.03 -13.38
CA LEU A 33 31.90 41.86 -13.50
C LEU A 33 31.11 40.61 -13.12
N SER A 34 30.84 39.75 -14.11
CA SER A 34 30.22 38.45 -13.87
C SER A 34 31.08 37.58 -12.95
N ALA A 35 30.46 36.66 -12.21
CA ALA A 35 31.17 35.79 -11.28
C ALA A 35 32.27 34.94 -11.96
N SER A 36 32.03 34.51 -13.22
CA SER A 36 33.01 33.78 -14.02
C SER A 36 34.18 34.66 -14.47
N ALA A 37 33.93 35.91 -14.84
CA ALA A 37 34.98 36.88 -15.16
C ALA A 37 35.82 37.23 -13.93
N PHE A 38 35.20 37.47 -12.77
CA PHE A 38 35.89 37.77 -11.51
C PHE A 38 36.79 36.61 -11.05
N LYS A 39 36.31 35.36 -11.13
CA LYS A 39 37.12 34.17 -10.80
C LYS A 39 38.34 34.00 -11.71
N ARG A 40 38.24 34.39 -12.99
CA ARG A 40 39.33 34.29 -13.98
C ARG A 40 40.38 35.41 -13.86
N LEU A 41 40.09 36.49 -13.13
CA LEU A 41 41.06 37.56 -12.90
C LEU A 41 42.17 37.09 -11.95
N SER A 42 43.42 37.12 -12.45
CA SER A 42 44.62 36.88 -11.66
C SER A 42 44.80 37.95 -10.57
N LYS A 43 45.58 37.66 -9.52
CA LYS A 43 45.88 38.61 -8.44
C LYS A 43 46.40 39.96 -8.98
N LEU A 44 47.28 39.91 -9.98
CA LEU A 44 47.86 41.09 -10.63
C LEU A 44 46.81 41.93 -11.38
N LYS A 45 45.87 41.29 -12.09
CA LYS A 45 44.79 42.01 -12.78
C LYS A 45 43.75 42.57 -11.82
N ARG A 46 43.55 41.94 -10.65
CA ARG A 46 42.67 42.47 -9.60
C ARG A 46 43.24 43.72 -8.95
N SER A 47 44.55 43.80 -8.77
CA SER A 47 45.22 44.99 -8.20
C SER A 47 45.38 46.16 -9.17
N ALA A 48 45.20 45.94 -10.47
CA ALA A 48 45.25 46.97 -11.51
C ALA A 48 43.86 47.31 -12.08
N TRP A 49 42.79 46.84 -11.43
CA TRP A 49 41.43 47.05 -11.90
C TRP A 49 40.94 48.46 -11.54
N ASN A 50 40.45 49.19 -12.54
CA ASN A 50 39.85 50.50 -12.36
C ASN A 50 38.32 50.41 -12.44
N CYS A 51 37.63 51.12 -11.55
CA CYS A 51 36.17 51.20 -11.60
C CYS A 51 35.69 51.99 -12.82
N PRO A 52 34.43 51.81 -13.25
CA PRO A 52 33.88 52.51 -14.43
C PRO A 52 34.05 54.03 -14.38
N SER A 53 33.95 54.64 -13.20
CA SER A 53 34.10 56.08 -12.98
C SER A 53 35.54 56.60 -13.09
N CYS A 54 36.53 55.73 -12.86
CA CYS A 54 37.95 56.05 -13.04
C CYS A 54 38.41 55.73 -14.47
N LEU A 55 37.86 54.68 -15.06
CA LEU A 55 38.15 54.27 -16.43
C LEU A 55 37.64 55.29 -17.46
N SER A 56 36.47 55.89 -17.23
CA SER A 56 35.90 56.93 -18.10
C SER A 56 36.67 58.25 -18.10
N LYS A 57 37.63 58.43 -17.19
CA LYS A 57 38.48 59.63 -17.07
C LYS A 57 39.86 59.47 -17.71
N GLN A 58 40.17 58.31 -18.31
CA GLN A 58 41.45 58.10 -18.97
C GLN A 58 41.41 58.58 -20.43
N PRO A 59 42.47 59.25 -20.93
CA PRO A 59 42.61 59.57 -22.34
C PRO A 59 42.71 58.28 -23.17
N SER A 60 41.82 58.08 -24.14
CA SER A 60 41.88 56.94 -25.05
C SER A 60 42.91 57.18 -26.15
N ASP A 61 44.10 56.55 -26.06
CA ASP A 61 45.06 56.51 -27.16
C ASP A 61 44.53 55.59 -28.28
N LYS A 62 44.12 56.21 -29.40
CA LYS A 62 43.85 55.51 -30.66
C LYS A 62 45.05 55.71 -31.58
N SER A 63 45.90 54.69 -31.68
CA SER A 63 46.95 54.64 -32.70
C SER A 63 46.53 53.69 -33.82
N GLN A 64 46.45 54.27 -35.01
CA GLN A 64 46.16 53.67 -36.32
C GLN A 64 47.35 52.82 -36.82
N SER A 65 47.08 51.78 -37.63
CA SER A 65 47.97 51.38 -38.73
C SER A 65 47.27 50.40 -39.69
N ASP A 66 46.95 50.93 -40.88
CA ASP A 66 47.06 50.40 -42.25
C ASP A 66 46.63 48.98 -42.67
N ASN A 67 45.86 48.98 -43.76
CA ASN A 67 45.40 47.85 -44.58
C ASN A 67 46.53 47.25 -45.45
N MET A 68 46.62 45.92 -45.45
CA MET A 68 47.05 45.11 -46.61
C MET A 68 45.93 44.10 -46.90
N VAL A 69 45.42 44.06 -48.13
CA VAL A 69 44.51 43.00 -48.61
C VAL A 69 45.26 42.27 -49.71
N ASP A 70 45.28 40.94 -49.64
CA ASP A 70 44.86 40.02 -50.72
C ASP A 70 45.52 38.63 -50.63
N SER A 71 44.76 37.67 -50.08
CA SER A 71 44.89 36.18 -50.12
C SER A 71 44.08 35.49 -49.00
N SER A 72 43.35 36.25 -48.17
CA SER A 72 42.62 35.75 -46.99
C SER A 72 41.18 35.30 -47.26
N ASP A 73 40.55 35.82 -48.32
CA ASP A 73 39.11 35.66 -48.58
C ASP A 73 38.73 34.22 -49.00
N ASP A 74 39.63 33.51 -49.69
CA ASP A 74 39.40 32.12 -50.11
C ASP A 74 39.52 31.11 -48.95
N GLU A 75 40.43 31.36 -47.99
CA GLU A 75 40.60 30.55 -46.77
C GLU A 75 39.42 30.79 -45.81
N GLU A 76 38.97 32.05 -45.66
CA GLU A 76 37.84 32.40 -44.82
C GLU A 76 36.51 31.85 -45.37
N ASN A 77 36.30 31.89 -46.69
CA ASN A 77 35.13 31.27 -47.33
C ASN A 77 35.12 29.75 -47.20
N LYS A 78 36.25 29.06 -47.39
CA LYS A 78 36.35 27.61 -47.17
C LYS A 78 36.09 27.24 -45.71
N MET A 79 36.61 28.01 -44.76
CA MET A 79 36.37 27.80 -43.34
C MET A 79 34.89 28.00 -42.97
N ASN A 80 34.22 28.97 -43.59
CA ASN A 80 32.79 29.21 -43.42
C ASN A 80 31.93 28.08 -44.03
N ASP A 81 32.33 27.54 -45.18
CA ASP A 81 31.67 26.37 -45.78
C ASP A 81 31.85 25.10 -44.95
N ILE A 82 33.05 24.85 -44.42
CA ILE A 82 33.30 23.74 -43.49
C ILE A 82 32.45 23.89 -42.23
N ARG A 83 32.38 25.09 -41.65
CA ARG A 83 31.50 25.37 -40.50
C ARG A 83 30.02 25.14 -40.83
N ARG A 84 29.58 25.45 -42.05
CA ARG A 84 28.20 25.21 -42.51
C ARG A 84 27.91 23.71 -42.63
N ILE A 85 28.79 22.96 -43.28
CA ILE A 85 28.65 21.50 -43.45
C ILE A 85 28.60 20.81 -42.08
N ILE A 86 29.51 21.16 -41.17
CA ILE A 86 29.52 20.61 -39.80
C ILE A 86 28.21 20.95 -39.07
N ARG A 87 27.72 22.18 -39.19
CA ARG A 87 26.45 22.59 -38.56
C ARG A 87 25.26 21.82 -39.10
N ASP A 88 25.19 21.63 -40.41
CA ASP A 88 24.09 20.91 -41.05
C ASP A 88 24.15 19.41 -40.74
N GLU A 89 25.34 18.80 -40.68
CA GLU A 89 25.49 17.39 -40.29
C GLU A 89 25.12 17.15 -38.82
N ILE A 90 25.54 18.04 -37.91
CA ILE A 90 25.12 18.00 -36.50
C ILE A 90 23.60 18.14 -36.40
N ARG A 91 23.02 19.11 -37.13
CA ARG A 91 21.56 19.34 -37.12
C ARG A 91 20.82 18.12 -37.65
N ASN A 92 21.27 17.53 -38.75
CA ASN A 92 20.63 16.37 -39.37
C ASN A 92 20.73 15.13 -38.50
N THR A 93 21.90 14.89 -37.89
CA THR A 93 22.12 13.81 -36.94
C THR A 93 21.24 13.98 -35.72
N MET A 94 21.28 15.14 -35.06
CA MET A 94 20.42 15.43 -33.90
C MET A 94 18.93 15.27 -34.23
N ARG A 95 18.49 15.75 -35.40
CA ARG A 95 17.09 15.62 -35.83
C ARG A 95 16.68 14.17 -36.02
N ARG A 96 17.58 13.33 -36.53
CA ARG A 96 17.36 11.88 -36.72
C ARG A 96 17.26 11.18 -35.37
N GLU A 97 18.23 11.40 -34.49
CA GLU A 97 18.26 10.78 -33.16
C GLU A 97 17.04 11.19 -32.32
N VAL A 98 16.70 12.48 -32.28
CA VAL A 98 15.51 12.97 -31.57
C VAL A 98 14.23 12.38 -32.15
N LYS A 99 14.14 12.23 -33.47
CA LYS A 99 12.98 11.59 -34.10
C LYS A 99 12.89 10.10 -33.75
N SER A 100 14.01 9.39 -33.69
CA SER A 100 14.05 7.98 -33.26
C SER A 100 13.58 7.85 -31.81
N MET A 101 14.20 8.62 -30.91
CA MET A 101 13.84 8.62 -29.48
C MET A 101 12.36 8.94 -29.25
N ILE A 102 11.79 9.92 -29.97
CA ILE A 102 10.35 10.23 -29.89
C ILE A 102 9.51 9.06 -30.41
N GLY A 103 9.96 8.36 -31.44
CA GLY A 103 9.29 7.18 -31.98
C GLY A 103 9.27 6.02 -30.98
N GLU A 104 10.42 5.71 -30.40
CA GLU A 104 10.59 4.69 -29.35
C GLU A 104 9.73 5.01 -28.13
N LEU A 105 9.81 6.25 -27.62
CA LEU A 105 9.00 6.69 -26.49
C LEU A 105 7.49 6.59 -26.76
N ARG A 106 7.05 6.90 -28.00
CA ARG A 106 5.64 6.70 -28.38
C ARG A 106 5.24 5.23 -28.39
N SER A 107 6.14 4.35 -28.83
CA SER A 107 5.90 2.90 -28.81
C SER A 107 5.76 2.39 -27.38
N GLU A 108 6.72 2.72 -26.52
CA GLU A 108 6.67 2.35 -25.09
C GLU A 108 5.41 2.87 -24.41
N MET A 109 5.03 4.13 -24.67
CA MET A 109 3.81 4.71 -24.10
C MET A 109 2.54 4.01 -24.59
N ASN A 110 2.52 3.49 -25.82
CA ASN A 110 1.40 2.69 -26.31
C ASN A 110 1.35 1.30 -25.67
N ASP A 111 2.49 0.67 -25.44
CA ASP A 111 2.54 -0.63 -24.78
C ASP A 111 2.14 -0.53 -23.30
N ILE A 112 2.58 0.53 -22.60
CA ILE A 112 2.12 0.82 -21.24
C ILE A 112 0.60 1.03 -21.20
N ARG A 113 0.01 1.72 -22.18
CA ARG A 113 -1.45 1.88 -22.26
C ARG A 113 -2.17 0.55 -22.41
N LYS A 114 -1.68 -0.34 -23.28
CA LYS A 114 -2.26 -1.68 -23.45
C LYS A 114 -2.21 -2.48 -22.15
N GLN A 115 -1.05 -2.51 -21.48
CA GLN A 115 -0.92 -3.19 -20.19
C GLN A 115 -1.87 -2.61 -19.13
N LEU A 116 -2.09 -1.29 -19.14
CA LEU A 116 -3.02 -0.63 -18.24
C LEU A 116 -4.49 -1.01 -18.53
N ASP A 117 -4.86 -1.12 -19.80
CA ASP A 117 -6.19 -1.59 -20.20
C ASP A 117 -6.43 -3.06 -19.83
N GLU A 118 -5.43 -3.92 -20.05
CA GLU A 118 -5.46 -5.34 -19.64
C GLU A 118 -5.58 -5.48 -18.12
N LEU A 119 -4.80 -4.72 -17.36
CA LEU A 119 -4.87 -4.70 -15.90
C LEU A 119 -6.24 -4.24 -15.41
N LYS A 120 -6.81 -3.21 -16.05
CA LYS A 120 -8.15 -2.72 -15.72
C LYS A 120 -9.22 -3.78 -15.97
N GLN A 121 -9.10 -4.53 -17.06
CA GLN A 121 -10.02 -5.61 -17.38
C GLN A 121 -9.90 -6.77 -16.37
N SER A 122 -8.67 -7.17 -16.03
CA SER A 122 -8.41 -8.18 -14.99
C SER A 122 -9.00 -7.75 -13.65
N SER A 123 -8.78 -6.50 -13.24
CA SER A 123 -9.31 -5.97 -11.99
C SER A 123 -10.85 -5.97 -11.96
N SER A 124 -11.49 -5.61 -13.07
CA SER A 124 -12.96 -5.69 -13.18
C SER A 124 -13.47 -7.13 -13.05
N PHE A 125 -12.74 -8.09 -13.61
CA PHE A 125 -13.08 -9.51 -13.51
C PHE A 125 -12.95 -10.01 -12.06
N ASP A 126 -11.84 -9.67 -11.40
CA ASP A 126 -11.61 -10.03 -9.99
C ASP A 126 -12.69 -9.44 -9.07
N ILE A 127 -13.11 -8.19 -9.31
CA ILE A 127 -14.23 -7.57 -8.58
C ILE A 127 -15.52 -8.39 -8.75
N SER A 128 -15.81 -8.89 -9.95
CA SER A 128 -16.98 -9.74 -10.19
C SER A 128 -16.88 -11.04 -9.39
N GLN A 129 -15.75 -11.74 -9.48
CA GLN A 129 -15.53 -13.00 -8.75
C GLN A 129 -15.65 -12.81 -7.22
N VAL A 130 -15.12 -11.72 -6.69
CA VAL A 130 -15.23 -11.38 -5.26
C VAL A 130 -16.70 -11.16 -4.86
N ASN A 131 -17.50 -10.52 -5.71
CA ASN A 131 -18.92 -10.31 -5.46
C ASN A 131 -19.70 -11.63 -5.46
N ASP A 132 -19.40 -12.52 -6.42
CA ASP A 132 -20.02 -13.84 -6.53
C ASP A 132 -19.70 -14.71 -5.30
N LEU A 133 -18.42 -14.78 -4.91
CA LEU A 133 -17.98 -15.47 -3.68
C LEU A 133 -18.67 -14.90 -2.43
N LYS A 134 -18.85 -13.58 -2.36
CA LYS A 134 -19.56 -12.95 -1.24
C LYS A 134 -21.04 -13.31 -1.21
N ALA A 135 -21.68 -13.50 -2.37
CA ALA A 135 -23.06 -13.95 -2.44
C ALA A 135 -23.18 -15.42 -1.98
N GLU A 136 -22.32 -16.30 -2.47
CA GLU A 136 -22.27 -17.71 -2.04
C GLU A 136 -22.00 -17.83 -0.53
N PHE A 137 -21.06 -17.04 0.00
CA PHE A 137 -20.78 -17.02 1.44
C PHE A 137 -22.01 -16.66 2.28
N ARG A 138 -22.79 -15.65 1.86
CA ARG A 138 -24.04 -15.28 2.55
C ARG A 138 -25.09 -16.39 2.49
N ASN A 139 -25.18 -17.11 1.38
CA ASN A 139 -26.11 -18.24 1.24
C ASN A 139 -25.73 -19.36 2.20
N VAL A 140 -24.46 -19.76 2.22
CA VAL A 140 -23.94 -20.78 3.14
C VAL A 140 -24.13 -20.36 4.59
N GLN A 141 -23.89 -19.08 4.91
CA GLN A 141 -24.10 -18.55 6.26
C GLN A 141 -25.57 -18.68 6.68
N THR A 142 -26.50 -18.29 5.80
CA THR A 142 -27.95 -18.42 6.04
C THR A 142 -28.33 -19.89 6.28
N GLU A 143 -27.94 -20.78 5.38
CA GLU A 143 -28.24 -22.22 5.51
C GLU A 143 -27.67 -22.81 6.81
N ASN A 144 -26.46 -22.42 7.20
CA ASN A 144 -25.85 -22.87 8.45
C ASN A 144 -26.66 -22.43 9.67
N THR A 145 -27.16 -21.20 9.68
CA THR A 145 -28.02 -20.70 10.77
C THR A 145 -29.34 -21.46 10.85
N GLU A 146 -29.96 -21.76 9.71
CA GLU A 146 -31.20 -22.54 9.66
C GLU A 146 -30.99 -24.00 10.10
N LEU A 147 -29.90 -24.64 9.66
CA LEU A 147 -29.53 -25.98 10.09
C LEU A 147 -29.30 -26.06 11.60
N ARG A 148 -28.61 -25.07 12.19
CA ARG A 148 -28.41 -24.99 13.64
C ARG A 148 -29.74 -24.83 14.38
N SER A 149 -30.64 -23.99 13.86
CA SER A 149 -31.97 -23.82 14.44
C SER A 149 -32.76 -25.12 14.43
N ARG A 150 -32.80 -25.81 13.28
CA ARG A 150 -33.48 -27.11 13.14
C ARG A 150 -32.91 -28.18 14.06
N ASN A 151 -31.58 -28.24 14.20
CA ASN A 151 -30.94 -29.18 15.13
C ASN A 151 -31.36 -28.91 16.58
N CYS A 152 -31.38 -27.64 17.01
CA CYS A 152 -31.82 -27.28 18.36
C CYS A 152 -33.30 -27.68 18.60
N GLU A 153 -34.17 -27.47 17.62
CA GLU A 153 -35.57 -27.86 17.71
C GLU A 153 -35.74 -29.39 17.76
N MET A 154 -34.95 -30.11 16.97
CA MET A 154 -34.94 -31.57 16.98
C MET A 154 -34.43 -32.13 18.31
N GLU A 155 -33.36 -31.56 18.88
CA GLU A 155 -32.86 -31.92 20.21
C GLU A 155 -33.91 -31.70 21.30
N LYS A 156 -34.65 -30.57 21.26
CA LYS A 156 -35.77 -30.33 22.18
C LYS A 156 -36.87 -31.37 22.03
N THR A 157 -37.24 -31.71 20.80
CA THR A 157 -38.27 -32.72 20.52
C THR A 157 -37.85 -34.07 21.06
N VAL A 158 -36.60 -34.48 20.83
CA VAL A 158 -36.04 -35.73 21.38
C VAL A 158 -36.11 -35.71 22.91
N ALA A 159 -35.67 -34.64 23.56
CA ALA A 159 -35.72 -34.53 25.02
C ALA A 159 -37.16 -34.62 25.57
N GLN A 160 -38.13 -33.97 24.92
CA GLN A 160 -39.54 -34.05 25.31
C GLN A 160 -40.12 -35.45 25.14
N LEU A 161 -39.83 -36.11 24.02
CA LEU A 161 -40.29 -37.48 23.76
C LEU A 161 -39.67 -38.46 24.75
N THR A 162 -38.38 -38.34 25.07
CA THR A 162 -37.71 -39.14 26.09
C THR A 162 -38.36 -38.94 27.46
N ALA A 163 -38.64 -37.70 27.87
CA ALA A 163 -39.31 -37.43 29.15
C ALA A 163 -40.72 -38.04 29.20
N ARG A 164 -41.47 -37.96 28.10
CA ARG A 164 -42.81 -38.55 27.99
C ARG A 164 -42.76 -40.07 28.04
N LEU A 165 -41.79 -40.69 27.36
CA LEU A 165 -41.58 -42.14 27.39
C LEU A 165 -41.27 -42.60 28.81
N ASN A 166 -40.32 -41.94 29.50
CA ASN A 166 -40.00 -42.25 30.90
C ASN A 166 -41.21 -42.15 31.82
N SER A 167 -42.06 -41.13 31.61
CA SER A 167 -43.28 -40.95 32.40
C SER A 167 -44.30 -42.07 32.15
N LEU A 168 -44.45 -42.50 30.89
CA LEU A 168 -45.29 -43.63 30.53
C LEU A 168 -44.76 -44.94 31.12
N ASP A 169 -43.46 -45.19 31.04
CA ASP A 169 -42.82 -46.39 31.61
C ASP A 169 -43.00 -46.46 33.13
N GLN A 170 -42.90 -45.32 33.83
CA GLN A 170 -43.17 -45.24 35.26
C GLN A 170 -44.66 -45.49 35.56
N SER A 171 -45.57 -44.88 34.79
CA SER A 171 -47.01 -45.08 34.96
C SER A 171 -47.44 -46.53 34.71
N MET A 172 -46.81 -47.22 33.75
CA MET A 172 -47.05 -48.63 33.47
C MET A 172 -46.58 -49.56 34.60
N ARG A 173 -45.76 -49.05 35.53
CA ARG A 173 -45.22 -49.79 36.67
C ARG A 173 -45.73 -49.26 38.02
N ASP A 174 -46.71 -48.36 38.05
CA ASP A 174 -47.12 -47.70 39.29
C ASP A 174 -47.65 -48.67 40.36
N ALA A 175 -48.24 -49.78 39.92
CA ALA A 175 -48.79 -50.84 40.74
C ALA A 175 -47.89 -52.09 40.78
N ASN A 176 -46.66 -52.00 40.28
CA ASN A 176 -45.70 -53.09 40.32
C ASN A 176 -44.85 -52.97 41.58
N LEU A 177 -44.77 -54.06 42.35
CA LEU A 177 -43.91 -54.16 43.52
C LEU A 177 -42.77 -55.15 43.23
N GLU A 178 -41.52 -54.69 43.33
CA GLU A 178 -40.35 -55.54 43.23
C GLU A 178 -39.84 -55.91 44.63
N ILE A 179 -39.77 -57.20 44.92
CA ILE A 179 -39.36 -57.71 46.24
C ILE A 179 -38.02 -58.45 46.09
N HIS A 180 -36.96 -57.82 46.57
CA HIS A 180 -35.60 -58.38 46.54
C HIS A 180 -35.30 -59.24 47.77
N GLY A 181 -34.37 -60.19 47.61
CA GLY A 181 -33.83 -60.97 48.72
C GLY A 181 -34.71 -62.12 49.24
N LEU A 182 -35.67 -62.58 48.43
CA LEU A 182 -36.48 -63.76 48.76
C LEU A 182 -35.69 -65.06 48.49
N PRO A 183 -35.57 -65.97 49.46
CA PRO A 183 -34.92 -67.26 49.25
C PRO A 183 -35.78 -68.16 48.34
N GLU A 184 -35.18 -68.70 47.29
CA GLU A 184 -35.88 -69.53 46.30
C GLU A 184 -36.15 -70.95 46.79
N ASN A 185 -37.39 -71.42 46.61
CA ASN A 185 -37.77 -72.80 46.88
C ASN A 185 -38.51 -73.42 45.68
N LYS A 186 -38.21 -74.69 45.37
CA LYS A 186 -38.79 -75.40 44.19
C LYS A 186 -40.31 -75.57 44.25
N ASN A 187 -40.90 -75.60 45.44
CA ASN A 187 -42.33 -75.82 45.64
C ASN A 187 -43.03 -74.58 46.24
N GLU A 188 -42.50 -73.39 45.98
CA GLU A 188 -43.05 -72.14 46.49
C GLU A 188 -44.30 -71.71 45.71
N VAL A 189 -45.28 -71.19 46.44
CA VAL A 189 -46.46 -70.54 45.86
C VAL A 189 -46.35 -69.04 46.14
N LEU A 190 -45.98 -68.27 45.12
CA LEU A 190 -45.69 -66.83 45.21
C LEU A 190 -46.77 -66.00 45.95
N PRO A 191 -48.08 -66.14 45.66
CA PRO A 191 -49.11 -65.38 46.37
C PRO A 191 -49.09 -65.60 47.88
N ASN A 192 -48.84 -66.84 48.31
CA ASN A 192 -48.79 -67.17 49.73
C ASN A 192 -47.60 -66.48 50.41
N VAL A 193 -46.46 -66.36 49.72
CA VAL A 193 -45.30 -65.64 50.24
C VAL A 193 -45.57 -64.15 50.32
N ILE A 194 -46.16 -63.56 49.28
CA ILE A 194 -46.54 -62.13 49.27
C ILE A 194 -47.56 -61.80 50.36
N ILE A 195 -48.63 -62.61 50.52
CA ILE A 195 -49.64 -62.43 51.57
C ILE A 195 -49.00 -62.54 52.96
N LYS A 196 -48.08 -63.49 53.17
CA LYS A 196 -47.34 -63.60 54.44
C LYS A 196 -46.51 -62.34 54.72
N LEU A 197 -45.81 -61.81 53.71
CA LEU A 197 -45.04 -60.57 53.86
C LEU A 197 -45.93 -59.37 54.17
N ALA A 198 -47.07 -59.23 53.49
CA ALA A 198 -48.04 -58.17 53.75
C ALA A 198 -48.56 -58.21 55.19
N ASN A 199 -48.86 -59.40 55.72
CA ASN A 199 -49.29 -59.56 57.09
C ASN A 199 -48.22 -59.16 58.12
N VAL A 200 -46.93 -59.35 57.83
CA VAL A 200 -45.83 -58.92 58.71
C VAL A 200 -45.83 -57.39 58.88
N VAL A 201 -46.14 -56.65 57.82
CA VAL A 201 -46.27 -55.18 57.87
C VAL A 201 -47.69 -54.72 58.23
N SER A 202 -48.53 -55.61 58.76
CA SER A 202 -49.91 -55.33 59.16
C SER A 202 -50.83 -54.83 58.03
N TYR A 203 -50.56 -55.23 56.79
CA TYR A 203 -51.41 -54.94 55.63
C TYR A 203 -52.20 -56.17 55.20
N ALA A 204 -53.53 -56.03 55.13
CA ALA A 204 -54.42 -57.13 54.78
C ALA A 204 -54.58 -57.24 53.24
N LEU A 205 -53.72 -58.05 52.62
CA LEU A 205 -53.73 -58.34 51.18
C LEU A 205 -54.48 -59.65 50.88
N LYS A 206 -55.34 -59.65 49.85
CA LYS A 206 -56.06 -60.84 49.36
C LYS A 206 -55.46 -61.34 48.05
N ASP A 207 -55.71 -62.62 47.72
CA ASP A 207 -55.19 -63.23 46.48
C ASP A 207 -55.69 -62.51 45.21
N GLY A 208 -56.94 -62.04 45.21
CA GLY A 208 -57.50 -61.26 44.10
C GLY A 208 -56.92 -59.85 43.94
N ASP A 209 -56.16 -59.35 44.92
CA ASP A 209 -55.45 -58.07 44.82
C ASP A 209 -54.13 -58.22 44.04
N ILE A 210 -53.66 -59.47 43.83
CA ILE A 210 -52.41 -59.80 43.14
C ILE A 210 -52.72 -60.14 41.67
N MET A 211 -52.56 -59.16 40.79
CA MET A 211 -52.93 -59.30 39.37
C MET A 211 -51.98 -60.23 38.59
N ASN A 212 -50.68 -59.95 38.60
CA ASN A 212 -49.64 -60.71 37.91
C ASN A 212 -48.45 -60.98 38.84
N ARG A 213 -47.70 -62.05 38.57
CA ARG A 213 -46.56 -62.49 39.40
C ARG A 213 -45.53 -63.19 38.54
N ASP A 214 -44.36 -62.59 38.46
CA ASP A 214 -43.22 -63.12 37.73
C ASP A 214 -42.00 -63.15 38.64
N LYS A 215 -41.21 -64.22 38.56
CA LYS A 215 -39.85 -64.24 39.11
C LYS A 215 -38.92 -63.86 37.96
N LEU A 216 -38.19 -62.76 38.14
CA LEU A 216 -37.14 -62.29 37.23
C LEU A 216 -35.84 -63.04 37.48
#